data_AF-A0A3N5VGH4-F1
#
_entry.id   AF-A0A3N5VGH4-F1
#
_cell.length_a   1.000
_cell.length_b   1.000
_cell.length_c   1.000
_cell.angle_alpha   90.00
_cell.angle_beta   90.00
_cell.angle_gamma   90.00
#
_symmetry.space_group_name_H-M   'P 1'
#
loop_
_entity.id
_entity.type
_entity.pdbx_description
1 polymer ?
#
loop_
_entity_poly.entity_id
_entity_poly.type
_entity_poly.pdbx_seq_one_letter_code
_entity_poly.pdbx_strand_id
1 'polypeptide(L)' 'MIREGIFSDAKAIAEIYNYYILNTVITFEFDPVTPEEITKRMEKYKEIGPYLV' A
#
# COMPACT_ATOMS: atom_id res chain seq x y z
N MET A 1 -11.27 12.50 6.01
CA MET A 1 -12.06 11.59 6.85
C MET A 1 -11.34 10.26 6.83
N ILE A 2 -11.02 9.68 7.99
CA ILE A 2 -10.31 8.39 8.07
C ILE A 2 -11.33 7.27 7.98
N ARG A 3 -11.04 6.21 7.21
CA ARG A 3 -11.90 5.02 7.07
C ARG A 3 -11.09 3.74 6.87
N GLU A 4 -11.76 2.60 6.94
CA GLU A 4 -11.17 1.32 6.53
C GLU A 4 -10.83 1.35 5.02
N GLY A 5 -9.66 0.83 4.69
CA GLY A 5 -9.18 0.63 3.34
C GLY A 5 -9.92 -0.51 2.65
N ILE A 6 -10.28 -0.31 1.39
CA ILE A 6 -10.89 -1.32 0.52
C ILE A 6 -9.99 -1.58 -0.68
N PHE A 7 -10.12 -2.72 -1.35
CA PHE A 7 -9.20 -3.10 -2.42
C PHE A 7 -9.14 -2.11 -3.60
N SER A 8 -10.20 -1.32 -3.84
CA SER A 8 -10.17 -0.26 -4.85
C SER A 8 -9.19 0.88 -4.50
N ASP A 9 -8.78 1.01 -3.24
CA ASP A 9 -7.79 1.99 -2.79
C ASP A 9 -6.36 1.57 -3.17
N ALA A 10 -6.13 0.29 -3.52
CA ALA A 10 -4.80 -0.26 -3.74
C ALA A 10 -4.01 0.49 -4.82
N LYS A 11 -4.69 1.01 -5.86
CA LYS A 11 -4.04 1.83 -6.89
C LYS A 11 -3.49 3.14 -6.32
N ALA A 12 -4.31 3.88 -5.57
CA ALA A 12 -3.89 5.15 -4.98
C ALA A 12 -2.80 4.95 -3.92
N ILE A 13 -2.90 3.87 -3.13
CA ILE A 13 -1.87 3.48 -2.16
C ILE A 13 -0.55 3.17 -2.88
N ALA A 14 -0.59 2.40 -3.98
CA ALA A 14 0.61 2.08 -4.76
C ALA A 14 1.25 3.35 -5.34
N GLU A 15 0.46 4.30 -5.87
CA GLU A 15 0.97 5.57 -6.38
C GLU A 15 1.69 6.39 -5.29
N ILE A 16 1.11 6.49 -4.10
CA ILE A 16 1.72 7.17 -2.94
C ILE A 16 2.99 6.44 -2.50
N TYR A 17 2.93 5.12 -2.35
CA TYR A 17 4.03 4.30 -1.85
C TYR A 17 5.22 4.25 -2.82
N ASN A 18 4.94 4.16 -4.13
CA ASN A 18 5.96 4.13 -5.18
C ASN A 18 6.77 5.43 -5.26
N TYR A 19 6.19 6.57 -4.90
CA TYR A 19 6.97 7.79 -4.75
C TYR A 19 8.09 7.61 -3.71
N TYR A 20 7.79 6.98 -2.57
CA TYR A 20 8.78 6.75 -1.52
C TYR A 20 9.83 5.72 -1.90
N ILE A 21 9.44 4.65 -2.61
CA ILE A 21 10.38 3.66 -3.18
C ILE A 21 11.38 4.34 -4.11
N LEU A 22 10.88 5.14 -5.06
CA LEU A 22 11.72 5.67 -6.15
C LEU A 22 12.56 6.89 -5.76
N ASN A 23 12.10 7.68 -4.80
CA ASN A 23 12.65 9.02 -4.55
C ASN A 23 13.22 9.21 -3.14
N THR A 24 13.13 8.21 -2.27
CA THR A 24 13.54 8.35 -0.86
C THR A 24 14.18 7.07 -0.32
N VAL A 25 14.70 7.15 0.90
CA VAL A 25 15.19 6.01 1.68
C VAL A 25 14.26 5.63 2.84
N ILE A 26 13.01 6.09 2.81
CA ILE A 26 12.01 5.81 3.85
C ILE A 26 11.62 4.32 3.84
N THR A 27 11.63 3.70 2.65
CA THR A 27 11.45 2.27 2.47
C THR A 27 12.78 1.66 2.01
N PHE A 28 12.93 0.35 2.19
CA PHE A 28 14.08 -0.41 1.67
C PHE A 28 13.72 -1.24 0.44
N GLU A 29 12.56 -0.96 -0.18
CA GLU A 29 12.18 -1.54 -1.47
C GLU A 29 12.83 -0.70 -2.59
N PHE A 30 13.24 -1.36 -3.67
CA PHE A 30 13.88 -0.70 -4.82
C PHE A 30 12.99 -0.67 -6.07
N ASP A 31 12.09 -1.64 -6.20
CA ASP A 31 11.20 -1.78 -7.35
C ASP A 31 9.78 -1.30 -7.00
N PRO A 32 9.11 -0.51 -7.87
CA PRO A 32 7.73 -0.13 -7.67
C PRO A 32 6.80 -1.34 -7.53
N VAL A 33 5.82 -1.22 -6.64
CA VAL A 33 4.80 -2.24 -6.43
C VAL A 33 3.58 -1.97 -7.29
N THR A 34 2.89 -3.03 -7.68
CA THR A 34 1.63 -2.93 -8.42
C THR A 34 0.42 -2.84 -7.48
N PRO A 35 -0.74 -2.37 -7.95
CA PRO A 35 -1.98 -2.40 -7.16
C PRO A 35 -2.35 -3.81 -6.69
N GLU A 36 -2.05 -4.85 -7.47
CA GLU A 36 -2.30 -6.25 -7.11
C GLU A 36 -1.41 -6.69 -5.94
N GLU A 37 -0.16 -6.23 -5.89
CA GLU A 37 0.75 -6.49 -4.78
C GLU A 37 0.26 -5.80 -3.49
N ILE A 38 -0.18 -4.53 -3.57
CA ILE A 38 -0.82 -3.85 -2.43
C ILE A 38 -2.08 -4.60 -1.97
N THR A 39 -2.91 -5.06 -2.90
CA THR A 39 -4.11 -5.85 -2.56
C THR A 39 -3.76 -7.10 -1.76
N LYS A 40 -2.73 -7.85 -2.19
CA LYS A 40 -2.23 -9.02 -1.44
C LYS A 40 -1.72 -8.65 -0.05
N ARG A 41 -1.05 -7.51 0.09
CA ARG A 41 -0.57 -7.01 1.40
C ARG A 41 -1.75 -6.67 2.31
N MET A 42 -2.79 -6.01 1.80
CA MET A 42 -4.02 -5.72 2.53
C MET A 42 -4.73 -7.00 2.98
N GLU A 43 -4.88 -7.99 2.08
CA GLU A 43 -5.45 -9.30 2.41
C GLU A 43 -4.68 -10.00 3.54
N LYS A 44 -3.35 -10.03 3.45
CA LYS A 44 -2.49 -10.64 4.46
C LYS A 44 -2.61 -9.93 5.82
N TYR A 45 -2.81 -8.62 5.82
CA TYR A 45 -2.85 -7.83 7.05
C TYR A 45 -4.23 -7.84 7.73
N LYS A 46 -5.30 -8.18 7.00
CA LYS A 46 -6.68 -8.20 7.50
C LYS A 46 -6.87 -9.09 8.75
N GLU A 47 -6.07 -10.15 8.86
CA GLU A 47 -6.06 -11.07 10.01
C GLU A 47 -5.27 -10.52 11.22
N ILE A 48 -4.50 -9.46 11.03
CA ILE A 48 -3.57 -8.89 12.03
C ILE A 48 -4.12 -7.60 12.64
N GLY A 49 -4.77 -6.76 11.84
CA GLY A 49 -5.30 -5.48 12.32
C GLY A 49 -5.92 -4.60 11.23
N PRO A 50 -6.35 -3.38 11.61
CA PRO A 50 -7.02 -2.47 10.69
C PRO A 50 -6.06 -1.92 9.64
N TYR A 51 -6.55 -1.72 8.42
CA TYR A 51 -5.85 -1.01 7.35
C TYR A 51 -6.61 0.27 7.04
N LEU A 52 -6.02 1.44 7.31
CA LEU A 52 -6.73 2.72 7.25
C LEU A 52 -6.26 3.59 6.09
N VAL A 53 -7.18 4.40 5.56
CA VAL A 53 -6.93 5.45 4.55
C VAL A 53 -7.57 6.78 4.95
#